data_AF-T1P7J2-F1
#
_entry.id   AF-T1P7J2-F1
#
_cell.length_a   1.000
_cell.length_b   1.000
_cell.length_c   1.000
_cell.angle_alpha   90.00
_cell.angle_beta   90.00
_cell.angle_gamma   90.00
#
_symmetry.space_group_name_H-M   'P 1'
#
loop_
_entity.id
_entity.type
_entity.pdbx_description
1 polymer ?
#
loop_
_entity_poly.entity_id
_entity_poly.type
_entity_poly.pdbx_seq_one_letter_code
_entity_poly.pdbx_strand_id
1 'polypeptide(L)'
;MSKVTLRENVVAGAGSFVGSGSTLGSSVLGRNVKIGQNCRLVNAFILDDAVVEDNCVLEFCVVGAKAKVGCKSKLTEGCVVGNECVLPPNTTLSSAIVTAEVTEDDEECGDIKKLSDKAFIITHSDRNVANSEDEDDDEVLQEGNIVPKMMKLPISYEESDYCSSSDEDESRACSPMPDDTNIFLSEVVDSLSRGFQEKSNPDFLILEINSSRYAYNMSLKEVNFYVVKAIFSLPNIKECNGNVLADINAVFKQLGPVMSNYIKSEDAMLDCLKALEDIYDENPKVREKISQIVHFLYDKDFVSEEAILAWHEELDLEQHESLRKSLQKLIEWLQQSSEEEDDDDDDDEEESD
;
A
#
# COMPACT_ATOMS: atom_id res chain seq x y z
N MET A 1 14.03 39.08 5.56
CA MET A 1 14.04 38.26 6.78
C MET A 1 13.72 36.84 6.36
N SER A 2 14.63 35.90 6.59
CA SER A 2 14.39 34.48 6.34
C SER A 2 13.28 34.01 7.29
N LYS A 3 12.14 33.62 6.74
CA LYS A 3 10.99 33.16 7.55
C LYS A 3 11.13 31.68 7.86
N VAL A 4 10.51 31.25 8.96
CA VAL A 4 10.27 29.82 9.22
C VAL A 4 9.18 29.35 8.28
N THR A 5 9.38 28.19 7.64
CA THR A 5 8.41 27.60 6.72
C THR A 5 7.88 26.30 7.30
N LEU A 6 6.60 26.27 7.64
CA LEU A 6 5.90 25.04 8.01
C LEU A 6 5.14 24.57 6.78
N ARG A 7 5.34 23.30 6.40
CA ARG A 7 4.61 22.65 5.31
C ARG A 7 3.40 21.92 5.90
N GLU A 8 3.13 20.70 5.46
CA GLU A 8 2.06 19.84 5.94
C GLU A 8 2.46 19.03 7.18
N ASN A 9 1.47 18.55 7.93
CA ASN A 9 1.62 17.54 8.98
C ASN A 9 2.70 17.87 10.02
N VAL A 10 2.76 19.13 10.44
CA VAL A 10 3.69 19.60 11.47
C VAL A 10 2.96 19.76 12.81
N VAL A 11 3.47 19.09 13.84
CA VAL A 11 3.01 19.26 15.22
C VAL A 11 4.13 19.89 16.03
N ALA A 12 3.83 20.93 16.79
CA ALA A 12 4.80 21.58 17.67
C ALA A 12 4.26 21.65 19.11
N GLY A 13 4.99 21.00 20.02
CA GLY A 13 4.69 21.04 21.44
C GLY A 13 4.90 22.42 22.06
N ALA A 14 4.26 22.64 23.20
CA ALA A 14 4.35 23.89 23.94
C ALA A 14 5.80 24.20 24.35
N GLY A 15 6.18 25.48 24.27
CA GLY A 15 7.52 25.95 24.65
C GLY A 15 8.61 25.71 23.60
N SER A 16 8.27 25.12 22.46
CA SER A 16 9.23 24.85 21.39
C SER A 16 9.55 26.10 20.57
N PHE A 17 10.79 26.20 20.10
CA PHE A 17 11.33 27.32 19.34
C PHE A 17 11.95 26.84 18.04
N VAL A 18 11.70 27.59 16.95
CA VAL A 18 12.26 27.31 15.63
C VAL A 18 12.98 28.54 15.10
N GLY A 19 14.27 28.38 14.77
CA GLY A 19 15.11 29.44 14.23
C GLY A 19 14.75 29.83 12.79
N SER A 20 15.11 31.06 12.42
CA SER A 20 14.84 31.63 11.10
C SER A 20 15.47 30.83 9.95
N GLY A 21 14.77 30.75 8.81
CA GLY A 21 15.23 30.03 7.63
C GLY A 21 15.03 28.51 7.69
N SER A 22 14.50 27.98 8.80
CA SER A 22 14.23 26.55 8.96
C SER A 22 12.91 26.14 8.31
N THR A 23 12.88 24.93 7.76
CA THR A 23 11.73 24.32 7.08
C THR A 23 11.35 23.01 7.74
N LEU A 24 10.06 22.84 8.04
CA LEU A 24 9.50 21.65 8.67
C LEU A 24 8.38 21.07 7.80
N GLY A 25 8.35 19.76 7.63
CA GLY A 25 7.26 19.03 6.98
C GLY A 25 7.12 17.62 7.53
N SER A 26 5.88 17.15 7.71
CA SER A 26 5.57 15.80 8.24
C SER A 26 6.39 15.45 9.47
N SER A 27 6.53 16.39 10.41
CA SER A 27 7.45 16.30 11.53
C SER A 27 6.79 16.70 12.84
N VAL A 28 7.14 16.00 13.91
CA VAL A 28 6.61 16.23 15.25
C VAL A 28 7.71 16.76 16.14
N LEU A 29 7.45 17.90 16.78
CA LEU A 29 8.26 18.45 17.84
C LEU A 29 7.54 18.25 19.17
N GLY A 30 8.22 17.66 20.13
CA GLY A 30 7.81 17.58 21.53
C GLY A 30 7.77 18.94 22.22
N ARG A 31 7.69 18.92 23.54
CA ARG A 31 7.67 20.12 24.39
C ARG A 31 9.09 20.67 24.57
N ASN A 32 9.21 21.99 24.66
CA ASN A 32 10.47 22.70 24.91
C ASN A 32 11.62 22.39 23.93
N VAL A 33 11.30 21.96 22.71
CA VAL A 33 12.29 21.65 21.67
C VAL A 33 12.90 22.94 21.12
N LYS A 34 14.22 22.96 20.89
CA LYS A 34 14.91 24.11 20.29
C LYS A 34 15.52 23.73 18.96
N ILE A 35 15.00 24.26 17.87
CA ILE A 35 15.53 24.10 16.53
C ILE A 35 16.29 25.38 16.13
N GLY A 36 17.51 25.20 15.63
CA GLY A 36 18.39 26.25 15.13
C GLY A 36 17.92 26.89 13.83
N GLN A 37 18.78 27.71 13.25
CA GLN A 37 18.57 28.43 12.00
C GLN A 37 18.95 27.57 10.79
N ASN A 38 18.26 27.78 9.67
CA ASN A 38 18.51 27.10 8.39
C ASN A 38 18.48 25.56 8.49
N CYS A 39 17.62 25.01 9.33
CA CYS A 39 17.46 23.56 9.47
C CYS A 39 16.35 23.04 8.55
N ARG A 40 16.52 21.81 8.04
CA ARG A 40 15.49 21.10 7.27
C ARG A 40 15.05 19.86 8.04
N LEU A 41 13.78 19.79 8.42
CA LEU A 41 13.17 18.64 9.09
C LEU A 41 12.06 18.09 8.21
N VAL A 42 12.19 16.82 7.80
CA VAL A 42 11.20 16.12 6.96
C VAL A 42 11.02 14.70 7.50
N ASN A 43 9.79 14.30 7.83
CA ASN A 43 9.54 12.97 8.40
C ASN A 43 10.38 12.73 9.68
N ALA A 44 10.48 13.73 10.56
CA ALA A 44 11.32 13.67 11.76
C ALA A 44 10.50 13.77 13.05
N PHE A 45 10.83 12.92 14.03
CA PHE A 45 10.25 12.95 15.38
C PHE A 45 11.28 13.46 16.37
N ILE A 46 11.05 14.64 16.94
CA ILE A 46 11.94 15.29 17.89
C ILE A 46 11.25 15.29 19.25
N LEU A 47 11.75 14.52 20.21
CA LEU A 47 11.13 14.38 21.53
C LEU A 47 11.44 15.55 22.46
N ASP A 48 10.80 15.53 23.64
CA ASP A 48 10.83 16.62 24.62
C ASP A 48 12.25 17.06 25.01
N ASP A 49 12.41 18.38 25.18
CA ASP A 49 13.65 19.04 25.61
C ASP A 49 14.87 18.84 24.67
N ALA A 50 14.67 18.29 23.46
CA ALA A 50 15.75 18.12 22.50
C ALA A 50 16.21 19.46 21.87
N VAL A 51 17.50 19.53 21.52
CA VAL A 51 18.13 20.72 20.91
C VAL A 51 18.78 20.32 19.59
N VAL A 52 18.38 20.97 18.51
CA VAL A 52 18.99 20.84 17.18
C VAL A 52 19.66 22.16 16.85
N GLU A 53 20.97 22.16 16.65
CA GLU A 53 21.74 23.37 16.30
C GLU A 53 21.56 23.77 14.82
N ASP A 54 22.21 24.85 14.40
CA ASP A 54 22.04 25.47 13.09
C ASP A 54 22.54 24.59 11.92
N ASN A 55 21.91 24.76 10.76
CA ASN A 55 22.26 24.12 9.49
C ASN A 55 22.16 22.58 9.49
N CYS A 56 21.24 22.02 10.29
CA CYS A 56 21.01 20.58 10.36
C CYS A 56 19.99 20.09 9.33
N VAL A 57 20.21 18.88 8.82
CA VAL A 57 19.28 18.21 7.89
C VAL A 57 18.85 16.89 8.53
N LEU A 58 17.56 16.79 8.84
CA LEU A 58 16.94 15.66 9.54
C LEU A 58 15.84 15.09 8.66
N GLU A 59 16.07 13.88 8.13
CA GLU A 59 15.14 13.21 7.22
C GLU A 59 14.92 11.76 7.67
N PHE A 60 13.66 11.37 7.87
CA PHE A 60 13.31 10.02 8.33
C PHE A 60 14.10 9.62 9.60
N CYS A 61 14.03 10.42 10.66
CA CYS A 61 14.81 10.17 11.87
C CYS A 61 14.04 10.44 13.16
N VAL A 62 14.48 9.81 14.25
CA VAL A 62 13.97 10.03 15.60
C VAL A 62 15.08 10.61 16.46
N VAL A 63 14.79 11.71 17.17
CA VAL A 63 15.70 12.36 18.12
C VAL A 63 15.08 12.27 19.52
N GLY A 64 15.77 11.55 20.39
CA GLY A 64 15.36 11.25 21.75
C GLY A 64 15.25 12.46 22.66
N ALA A 65 14.62 12.27 23.82
CA ALA A 65 14.40 13.33 24.78
C ALA A 65 15.72 13.86 25.33
N LYS A 66 15.82 15.19 25.49
CA LYS A 66 17.04 15.91 25.92
C LYS A 66 18.29 15.67 25.05
N ALA A 67 18.15 15.08 23.86
CA ALA A 67 19.27 14.90 22.96
C ALA A 67 19.72 16.24 22.35
N LYS A 68 20.99 16.33 21.97
CA LYS A 68 21.60 17.51 21.34
C LYS A 68 22.25 17.11 20.02
N VAL A 69 21.78 17.73 18.94
CA VAL A 69 22.34 17.55 17.60
C VAL A 69 23.22 18.76 17.26
N GLY A 70 24.52 18.55 17.13
CA GLY A 70 25.48 19.61 16.82
C GLY A 70 25.31 20.21 15.42
N CYS A 71 25.80 21.43 15.22
CA CYS A 71 25.60 22.18 13.99
C CYS A 71 26.13 21.45 12.74
N LYS A 72 25.50 21.71 11.59
CA LYS A 72 25.84 21.09 10.29
C LYS A 72 25.75 19.55 10.26
N SER A 73 24.93 18.96 11.13
CA SER A 73 24.74 17.51 11.15
C SER A 73 23.64 17.08 10.18
N LYS A 74 23.82 15.90 9.60
CA LYS A 74 22.89 15.29 8.65
C LYS A 74 22.49 13.89 9.15
N LEU A 75 21.22 13.71 9.51
CA LEU A 75 20.66 12.44 9.93
C LEU A 75 19.63 11.99 8.89
N THR A 76 19.88 10.84 8.26
CA THR A 76 19.03 10.31 7.18
C THR A 76 18.75 8.82 7.34
N GLU A 77 17.82 8.31 6.54
CA GLU A 77 17.61 6.85 6.32
C GLU A 77 17.29 6.05 7.58
N GLY A 78 16.39 6.55 8.44
CA GLY A 78 15.93 5.80 9.61
C GLY A 78 16.85 5.91 10.81
N CYS A 79 17.62 6.99 10.92
CA CYS A 79 18.53 7.20 12.05
C CYS A 79 17.75 7.43 13.36
N VAL A 80 18.15 6.74 14.43
CA VAL A 80 17.57 6.87 15.76
C VAL A 80 18.64 7.38 16.73
N VAL A 81 18.41 8.56 17.29
CA VAL A 81 19.25 9.14 18.34
C VAL A 81 18.54 8.94 19.67
N GLY A 82 19.15 8.20 20.58
CA GLY A 82 18.60 7.90 21.88
C GLY A 82 18.50 9.12 22.80
N ASN A 83 17.89 8.91 23.96
CA ASN A 83 17.73 9.96 24.97
C ASN A 83 19.08 10.44 25.48
N GLU A 84 19.16 11.74 25.80
CA GLU A 84 20.33 12.41 26.38
C GLU A 84 21.63 12.33 25.53
N CYS A 85 21.53 11.88 24.28
CA CYS A 85 22.67 11.77 23.37
C CYS A 85 23.18 13.15 22.96
N VAL A 86 24.49 13.31 22.80
CA VAL A 86 25.10 14.56 22.33
C VAL A 86 25.93 14.29 21.08
N LEU A 87 25.36 14.57 19.91
CA LEU A 87 26.06 14.43 18.64
C LEU A 87 27.01 15.62 18.42
N PRO A 88 28.27 15.37 18.04
CA PRO A 88 29.21 16.45 17.74
C PRO A 88 28.81 17.21 16.46
N PRO A 89 29.33 18.43 16.25
CA PRO A 89 29.13 19.18 15.01
C PRO A 89 29.67 18.43 13.78
N ASN A 90 29.05 18.64 12.61
CA ASN A 90 29.38 18.02 11.31
C ASN A 90 29.23 16.48 11.30
N THR A 91 28.30 15.93 12.08
CA THR A 91 28.06 14.48 12.09
C THR A 91 27.12 14.10 10.95
N THR A 92 27.51 13.12 10.13
CA THR A 92 26.64 12.52 9.11
C THR A 92 26.34 11.08 9.48
N LEU A 93 25.07 10.74 9.68
CA LEU A 93 24.61 9.39 10.01
C LEU A 93 23.49 8.97 9.07
N SER A 94 23.58 7.74 8.58
CA SER A 94 22.59 7.07 7.75
C SER A 94 22.28 5.70 8.36
N SER A 95 21.00 5.41 8.60
CA SER A 95 20.55 4.11 9.13
C SER A 95 21.22 3.65 10.44
N ALA A 96 21.64 4.60 11.28
CA ALA A 96 22.38 4.32 12.51
C ALA A 96 21.51 4.48 13.77
N ILE A 97 21.79 3.67 14.80
CA ILE A 97 21.24 3.82 16.15
C ILE A 97 22.35 4.38 17.05
N VAL A 98 22.06 5.46 17.76
CA VAL A 98 23.00 6.13 18.67
C VAL A 98 22.47 6.10 20.09
N THR A 99 23.27 5.67 21.05
CA THR A 99 22.94 5.67 22.47
C THR A 99 23.91 6.54 23.28
N ALA A 100 23.44 7.03 24.43
CA ALA A 100 24.23 7.89 25.30
C ALA A 100 25.17 7.09 26.20
N GLU A 101 24.77 5.87 26.54
CA GLU A 101 25.49 4.90 27.35
C GLU A 101 25.47 3.57 26.62
N VAL A 102 26.54 2.80 26.78
CA VAL A 102 26.69 1.46 26.22
C VAL A 102 26.45 0.49 27.36
N THR A 103 25.54 -0.46 27.17
CA THR A 103 25.30 -1.54 28.13
C THR A 103 26.20 -2.75 27.83
N GLU A 104 26.38 -3.63 28.81
CA GLU A 104 27.13 -4.90 28.61
C GLU A 104 26.51 -5.73 27.47
N ASP A 105 25.19 -5.68 27.33
CA ASP A 105 24.45 -6.33 26.23
C ASP A 105 24.77 -5.74 24.84
N ASP A 106 25.12 -4.45 24.76
CA ASP A 106 25.47 -3.76 23.51
C ASP A 106 26.90 -4.11 23.05
N GLU A 107 27.83 -4.29 24.00
CA GLU A 107 29.20 -4.73 23.72
C GLU A 107 29.24 -6.16 23.15
N GLU A 108 28.31 -7.01 23.56
CA GLU A 108 28.12 -8.34 22.98
C GLU A 108 27.40 -8.32 21.61
N CYS A 109 26.82 -7.19 21.19
CA CYS A 109 25.89 -7.12 20.06
C CYS A 109 26.53 -6.72 18.72
N GLY A 110 27.62 -5.98 18.76
CA GLY A 110 28.25 -5.49 17.54
C GLY A 110 29.31 -4.42 17.78
N ASP A 111 29.74 -3.79 16.69
CA ASP A 111 30.80 -2.78 16.72
C ASP A 111 30.26 -1.45 17.26
N ILE A 112 30.87 -0.98 18.35
CA ILE A 112 30.56 0.30 18.98
C ILE A 112 31.54 1.37 18.51
N LYS A 113 31.01 2.42 17.89
CA LYS A 113 31.82 3.58 17.49
C LYS A 113 31.48 4.80 18.35
N LYS A 114 32.44 5.23 19.18
CA LYS A 114 32.33 6.46 19.98
C LYS A 114 32.40 7.70 19.09
N LEU A 115 31.34 8.51 19.11
CA LEU A 115 31.30 9.83 18.48
C LEU A 115 31.62 10.95 19.47
N SER A 116 31.13 10.83 20.71
CA SER A 116 31.34 11.79 21.79
C SER A 116 31.23 11.10 23.15
N ASP A 117 31.39 11.84 24.25
CA ASP A 117 31.24 11.30 25.61
C ASP A 117 29.82 10.83 25.94
N LYS A 118 28.81 11.24 25.15
CA LYS A 118 27.41 10.82 25.27
C LYS A 118 26.83 10.42 23.92
N ALA A 119 27.63 9.82 23.04
CA ALA A 119 27.14 9.33 21.75
C ALA A 119 28.00 8.16 21.27
N PHE A 120 27.37 6.99 21.24
CA PHE A 120 27.95 5.74 20.78
C PHE A 120 27.05 5.19 19.68
N ILE A 121 27.60 4.94 18.50
CA ILE A 121 26.87 4.25 17.42
C ILE A 121 26.93 2.77 17.73
N ILE A 122 25.76 2.12 17.77
CA ILE A 122 25.64 0.67 17.85
C ILE A 122 25.32 0.18 16.45
N THR A 123 26.26 -0.59 15.88
CA THR A 123 26.02 -1.29 14.63
C THR A 123 25.51 -2.67 15.00
N HIS A 124 24.20 -2.85 15.05
CA HIS A 124 23.64 -4.19 15.24
C HIS A 124 23.98 -5.02 14.00
N SER A 125 24.90 -5.96 14.15
CA SER A 125 25.03 -7.09 13.24
C SER A 125 23.85 -8.00 13.55
N ASP A 126 22.74 -7.82 12.84
CA ASP A 126 21.54 -8.69 12.84
C ASP A 126 21.34 -9.55 14.10
N ARG A 127 20.93 -8.94 15.22
CA ARG A 127 20.40 -9.74 16.33
C ARG A 127 18.97 -10.16 16.00
N ASN A 128 18.86 -11.40 15.51
CA ASN A 128 17.88 -12.35 16.01
C ASN A 128 17.87 -12.27 17.54
N VAL A 129 16.86 -11.62 18.10
CA VAL A 129 16.62 -11.65 19.55
C VAL A 129 16.07 -13.04 19.85
N ALA A 130 16.99 -13.97 20.18
CA ALA A 130 16.64 -15.22 20.82
C ALA A 130 16.05 -14.88 22.19
N ASN A 131 14.73 -14.79 22.28
CA ASN A 131 14.05 -14.82 23.55
C ASN A 131 14.10 -16.25 24.09
N SER A 132 14.41 -16.29 25.37
CA SER A 132 14.59 -17.43 26.26
C SER A 132 13.67 -18.63 26.01
N GLU A 133 14.28 -19.81 26.13
CA GLU A 133 13.69 -21.14 26.23
C GLU A 133 12.43 -21.15 27.12
N ASP A 134 11.26 -21.31 26.50
CA ASP A 134 10.14 -22.06 27.05
C ASP A 134 9.59 -22.90 25.89
N GLU A 135 9.86 -24.21 25.97
CA GLU A 135 9.37 -25.24 25.05
C GLU A 135 7.83 -25.29 25.15
N ASP A 136 7.12 -25.07 24.04
CA ASP A 136 5.91 -25.82 23.62
C ASP A 136 5.30 -25.22 22.33
N ASP A 137 5.22 -26.07 21.29
CA ASP A 137 4.34 -26.09 20.09
C ASP A 137 3.76 -24.78 19.49
N ASP A 138 4.28 -24.38 18.33
CA ASP A 138 3.56 -24.22 17.04
C ASP A 138 4.46 -23.48 16.02
N GLU A 139 4.72 -24.09 14.85
CA GLU A 139 5.47 -23.49 13.75
C GLU A 139 4.68 -22.34 13.10
N VAL A 140 4.70 -21.17 13.74
CA VAL A 140 4.44 -19.89 13.08
C VAL A 140 5.79 -19.34 12.66
N LEU A 141 5.97 -19.01 11.38
CA LEU A 141 7.10 -18.22 10.91
C LEU A 141 7.09 -16.87 11.66
N GLN A 142 7.76 -16.83 12.81
CA GLN A 142 8.10 -15.58 13.48
C GLN A 142 9.14 -14.90 12.59
N GLU A 143 8.68 -14.06 11.66
CA GLU A 143 9.46 -12.92 11.21
C GLU A 143 9.97 -12.25 12.49
N GLY A 144 11.28 -12.38 12.75
CA GLY A 144 11.88 -11.85 13.96
C GLY A 144 11.44 -10.40 14.15
N ASN A 145 11.15 -10.02 15.39
CA ASN A 145 10.79 -8.65 15.79
C ASN A 145 11.94 -7.67 15.48
N ILE A 146 12.20 -7.41 14.20
CA ILE A 146 13.09 -6.38 13.72
C ILE A 146 12.24 -5.11 13.78
N VAL A 147 12.60 -4.19 14.67
CA VAL A 147 11.97 -2.87 14.68
C VAL A 147 12.26 -2.24 13.32
N PRO A 148 11.24 -2.02 12.46
CA PRO A 148 11.46 -1.52 11.13
C PRO A 148 12.03 -0.11 11.22
N LYS A 149 13.10 0.16 10.46
CA LYS A 149 13.67 1.50 10.40
C LYS A 149 12.74 2.41 9.60
N MET A 150 12.66 3.66 10.02
CA MET A 150 11.88 4.66 9.31
C MET A 150 12.45 4.86 7.90
N MET A 151 11.63 4.64 6.88
CA MET A 151 12.03 4.79 5.49
C MET A 151 10.93 5.45 4.67
N LYS A 152 11.26 5.92 3.48
CA LYS A 152 10.25 6.34 2.51
C LYS A 152 9.45 5.11 2.13
N LEU A 153 8.13 5.17 2.35
CA LEU A 153 7.24 4.12 1.85
C LEU A 153 7.39 4.05 0.33
N PRO A 154 7.55 2.84 -0.25
CA PRO A 154 7.40 2.67 -1.68
C PRO A 154 6.03 3.22 -2.07
N ILE A 155 5.98 4.04 -3.12
CA ILE A 155 4.72 4.55 -3.66
C ILE A 155 4.08 3.36 -4.36
N SER A 156 3.17 2.66 -3.70
CA SER A 156 1.96 2.20 -4.38
C SER A 156 0.91 3.29 -4.19
N TYR A 157 -0.02 3.45 -5.13
CA TYR A 157 -1.10 4.45 -5.15
C TYR A 157 -0.78 5.73 -5.96
N GLU A 158 -1.25 5.72 -7.20
CA GLU A 158 -1.67 6.89 -7.95
C GLU A 158 -3.11 7.25 -7.52
N GLU A 159 -3.37 8.53 -7.24
CA GLU A 159 -4.69 9.09 -6.91
C GLU A 159 -5.70 8.81 -8.04
N SER A 160 -6.95 8.46 -7.70
CA SER A 160 -8.04 8.47 -8.67
C SER A 160 -9.00 9.64 -8.41
N ASP A 161 -9.21 10.44 -9.45
CA ASP A 161 -10.07 11.61 -9.51
C ASP A 161 -11.56 11.22 -9.36
N TYR A 162 -12.09 11.19 -8.13
CA TYR A 162 -13.51 11.47 -7.93
C TYR A 162 -13.81 12.16 -6.60
N CYS A 163 -14.02 13.47 -6.70
CA CYS A 163 -14.38 14.36 -5.61
C CYS A 163 -15.89 14.26 -5.31
N SER A 164 -16.28 13.75 -4.14
CA SER A 164 -17.51 14.15 -3.46
C SER A 164 -17.12 14.75 -2.11
N SER A 165 -17.47 16.02 -1.89
CA SER A 165 -16.98 16.80 -0.75
C SER A 165 -17.57 16.30 0.57
N SER A 166 -16.73 15.80 1.45
CA SER A 166 -16.78 16.03 2.91
C SER A 166 -15.57 15.30 3.50
N ASP A 167 -14.77 16.03 4.28
CA ASP A 167 -13.62 15.55 5.05
C ASP A 167 -13.88 14.20 5.71
N GLU A 168 -13.07 13.17 5.45
CA GLU A 168 -12.73 12.13 6.43
C GLU A 168 -11.38 11.49 6.05
N ASP A 169 -10.57 11.31 7.09
CA ASP A 169 -9.20 10.83 7.18
C ASP A 169 -9.11 9.33 6.84
N GLU A 170 -8.55 8.95 5.68
CA GLU A 170 -8.33 7.55 5.26
C GLU A 170 -7.14 6.91 5.99
N SER A 171 -7.20 6.82 7.31
CA SER A 171 -6.22 6.08 8.10
C SER A 171 -6.88 5.17 9.13
N ARG A 172 -7.47 4.06 8.64
CA ARG A 172 -7.75 2.85 9.44
C ARG A 172 -8.18 1.67 8.57
N ALA A 173 -7.24 0.80 8.24
CA ALA A 173 -7.56 -0.60 7.95
C ALA A 173 -7.94 -1.27 9.29
N CYS A 174 -9.23 -1.39 9.56
CA CYS A 174 -9.72 -2.45 10.43
C CYS A 174 -10.33 -3.46 9.48
N SER A 175 -9.66 -4.60 9.26
CA SER A 175 -10.31 -5.73 8.60
C SER A 175 -11.62 -6.01 9.34
N PRO A 176 -12.78 -5.98 8.65
CA PRO A 176 -14.04 -6.35 9.28
C PRO A 176 -13.92 -7.76 9.85
N MET A 177 -14.62 -8.07 10.95
CA MET A 177 -14.72 -9.47 11.35
C MET A 177 -15.36 -10.26 10.19
N PRO A 178 -14.94 -11.51 9.90
CA PRO A 178 -15.39 -12.26 8.73
C PRO A 178 -16.92 -12.31 8.52
N ASP A 179 -17.69 -12.19 9.59
CA ASP A 179 -19.15 -12.13 9.54
C ASP A 179 -19.68 -10.90 8.77
N ASP A 180 -19.05 -9.72 8.90
CA ASP A 180 -19.52 -8.48 8.25
C ASP A 180 -19.31 -8.53 6.73
N THR A 181 -18.23 -9.17 6.26
CA THR A 181 -17.93 -9.32 4.82
C THR A 181 -18.93 -10.23 4.11
N ASN A 182 -19.32 -11.33 4.75
CA ASN A 182 -20.32 -12.26 4.21
C ASN A 182 -21.70 -11.61 4.18
N ILE A 183 -22.04 -10.81 5.20
CA ILE A 183 -23.29 -10.05 5.23
C ILE A 183 -23.31 -9.02 4.09
N PHE A 184 -22.22 -8.23 3.94
CA PHE A 184 -22.09 -7.30 2.83
C PHE A 184 -22.24 -7.98 1.47
N LEU A 185 -21.53 -9.09 1.23
CA LEU A 185 -21.65 -9.86 0.01
C LEU A 185 -23.10 -10.32 -0.24
N SER A 186 -23.78 -10.81 0.82
CA SER A 186 -25.17 -11.26 0.70
C SER A 186 -26.13 -10.13 0.33
N GLU A 187 -25.96 -8.93 0.91
CA GLU A 187 -26.78 -7.76 0.55
C GLU A 187 -26.51 -7.28 -0.87
N VAL A 188 -25.24 -7.25 -1.30
CA VAL A 188 -24.88 -6.85 -2.66
C VAL A 188 -25.44 -7.84 -3.67
N VAL A 189 -25.34 -9.15 -3.40
CA VAL A 189 -25.96 -10.19 -4.25
C VAL A 189 -27.48 -10.01 -4.33
N ASP A 190 -28.16 -9.75 -3.21
CA ASP A 190 -29.61 -9.53 -3.19
C ASP A 190 -30.02 -8.26 -3.95
N SER A 191 -29.29 -7.16 -3.76
CA SER A 191 -29.51 -5.89 -4.48
C SER A 191 -29.33 -6.09 -5.99
N LEU A 192 -28.23 -6.72 -6.42
CA LEU A 192 -27.94 -6.99 -7.83
C LEU A 192 -28.93 -7.99 -8.45
N SER A 193 -29.31 -9.04 -7.72
CA SER A 193 -30.28 -10.04 -8.16
C SER A 193 -31.66 -9.42 -8.40
N ARG A 194 -32.14 -8.62 -7.45
CA ARG A 194 -33.38 -7.83 -7.60
C ARG A 194 -33.25 -6.84 -8.75
N GLY A 195 -32.15 -6.09 -8.80
CA GLY A 195 -31.86 -5.13 -9.86
C GLY A 195 -31.91 -5.75 -11.25
N PHE A 196 -31.34 -6.95 -11.40
CA PHE A 196 -31.36 -7.72 -12.64
C PHE A 196 -32.78 -8.16 -13.03
N GLN A 197 -33.54 -8.73 -12.09
CA GLN A 197 -34.91 -9.19 -12.34
C GLN A 197 -35.87 -8.05 -12.70
N GLU A 198 -35.76 -6.92 -12.01
CA GLU A 198 -36.65 -5.75 -12.16
C GLU A 198 -36.23 -4.81 -13.29
N LYS A 199 -35.06 -5.03 -13.90
CA LYS A 199 -34.44 -4.11 -14.87
C LYS A 199 -34.23 -2.71 -14.30
N SER A 200 -33.79 -2.65 -13.04
CA SER A 200 -33.55 -1.41 -12.32
C SER A 200 -32.40 -0.61 -12.94
N ASN A 201 -32.44 0.72 -12.78
CA ASN A 201 -31.37 1.60 -13.24
C ASN A 201 -30.06 1.27 -12.48
N PRO A 202 -28.93 1.02 -13.19
CA PRO A 202 -27.61 0.86 -12.59
C PRO A 202 -27.23 1.93 -11.55
N ASP A 203 -27.62 3.19 -11.75
CA ASP A 203 -27.30 4.27 -10.81
C ASP A 203 -27.91 4.03 -9.41
N PHE A 204 -29.13 3.47 -9.36
CA PHE A 204 -29.77 3.15 -8.09
C PHE A 204 -29.09 1.98 -7.40
N LEU A 205 -28.62 0.99 -8.16
CA LEU A 205 -27.86 -0.14 -7.63
C LEU A 205 -26.51 0.33 -7.07
N ILE A 206 -25.84 1.26 -7.74
CA ILE A 206 -24.60 1.86 -7.24
C ILE A 206 -24.84 2.59 -5.92
N LEU A 207 -25.95 3.32 -5.78
CA LEU A 207 -26.31 3.99 -4.53
C LEU A 207 -26.61 2.99 -3.40
N GLU A 208 -27.30 1.89 -3.69
CA GLU A 208 -27.55 0.83 -2.71
C GLU A 208 -26.24 0.19 -2.24
N ILE A 209 -25.34 -0.18 -3.16
CA ILE A 209 -24.04 -0.76 -2.84
C ILE A 209 -23.19 0.22 -2.00
N ASN A 210 -23.17 1.50 -2.35
CA ASN A 210 -22.46 2.51 -1.57
C ASN A 210 -23.06 2.67 -0.18
N SER A 211 -24.40 2.62 -0.05
CA SER A 211 -25.06 2.62 1.26
C SER A 211 -24.60 1.43 2.10
N SER A 212 -24.58 0.21 1.55
CA SER A 212 -24.09 -0.98 2.25
C SER A 212 -22.59 -0.88 2.56
N ARG A 213 -21.76 -0.36 1.65
CA ARG A 213 -20.33 -0.12 1.90
C ARG A 213 -20.12 0.67 3.19
N TYR A 214 -20.83 1.78 3.34
CA TYR A 214 -20.71 2.62 4.54
C TYR A 214 -21.33 1.98 5.79
N ALA A 215 -22.38 1.17 5.63
CA ALA A 215 -23.00 0.45 6.74
C ALA A 215 -22.07 -0.62 7.34
N TYR A 216 -21.30 -1.32 6.49
CA TYR A 216 -20.37 -2.38 6.91
C TYR A 216 -18.90 -1.94 6.98
N ASN A 217 -18.63 -0.64 6.81
CA ASN A 217 -17.28 -0.08 6.87
C ASN A 217 -16.28 -0.78 5.93
N MET A 218 -16.70 -1.07 4.70
CA MET A 218 -15.89 -1.74 3.69
C MET A 218 -14.95 -0.75 2.99
N SER A 219 -13.69 -1.15 2.76
CA SER A 219 -12.76 -0.38 1.93
C SER A 219 -13.15 -0.46 0.45
N LEU A 220 -12.68 0.50 -0.37
CA LEU A 220 -13.01 0.50 -1.80
C LEU A 220 -12.46 -0.74 -2.51
N LYS A 221 -11.25 -1.22 -2.15
CA LYS A 221 -10.65 -2.44 -2.71
C LYS A 221 -11.51 -3.67 -2.44
N GLU A 222 -11.96 -3.84 -1.19
CA GLU A 222 -12.86 -4.94 -0.85
C GLU A 222 -14.19 -4.81 -1.59
N VAL A 223 -14.74 -3.60 -1.73
CA VAL A 223 -15.98 -3.39 -2.49
C VAL A 223 -15.80 -3.76 -3.96
N ASN A 224 -14.68 -3.40 -4.59
CA ASN A 224 -14.39 -3.78 -5.97
C ASN A 224 -14.41 -5.31 -6.12
N PHE A 225 -13.66 -6.02 -5.26
CA PHE A 225 -13.64 -7.48 -5.23
C PHE A 225 -15.04 -8.08 -5.03
N TYR A 226 -15.78 -7.63 -4.01
CA TYR A 226 -17.07 -8.21 -3.66
C TYR A 226 -18.18 -7.87 -4.65
N VAL A 227 -18.14 -6.72 -5.34
CA VAL A 227 -19.09 -6.42 -6.42
C VAL A 227 -18.89 -7.39 -7.58
N VAL A 228 -17.65 -7.66 -7.97
CA VAL A 228 -17.35 -8.66 -9.02
C VAL A 228 -17.78 -10.05 -8.55
N LYS A 229 -17.39 -10.45 -7.33
CA LYS A 229 -17.81 -11.73 -6.74
C LYS A 229 -19.33 -11.87 -6.70
N ALA A 230 -20.05 -10.82 -6.35
CA ALA A 230 -21.51 -10.81 -6.29
C ALA A 230 -22.16 -10.99 -7.66
N ILE A 231 -21.67 -10.32 -8.71
CA ILE A 231 -22.19 -10.45 -10.09
C ILE A 231 -22.09 -11.91 -10.55
N PHE A 232 -20.93 -12.54 -10.38
CA PHE A 232 -20.73 -13.94 -10.78
C PHE A 232 -21.38 -14.95 -9.84
N SER A 233 -21.72 -14.54 -8.62
CA SER A 233 -22.48 -15.35 -7.66
C SER A 233 -23.99 -15.30 -7.87
N LEU A 234 -24.49 -14.47 -8.81
CA LEU A 234 -25.92 -14.41 -9.12
C LEU A 234 -26.45 -15.78 -9.52
N PRO A 235 -27.70 -16.14 -9.12
CA PRO A 235 -28.30 -17.44 -9.45
C PRO A 235 -28.29 -17.75 -10.95
N ASN A 236 -28.43 -16.72 -11.79
CA ASN A 236 -28.38 -16.84 -13.24
C ASN A 236 -27.05 -17.40 -13.78
N ILE A 237 -25.93 -17.16 -13.09
CA ILE A 237 -24.60 -17.65 -13.46
C ILE A 237 -24.24 -18.90 -12.64
N LYS A 238 -24.54 -18.89 -11.33
CA LYS A 238 -24.23 -20.01 -10.43
C LYS A 238 -25.00 -21.29 -10.76
N GLU A 239 -26.29 -21.15 -11.07
CA GLU A 239 -27.20 -22.28 -11.33
C GLU A 239 -27.55 -22.43 -12.82
N CYS A 240 -26.76 -21.87 -13.73
CA CYS A 240 -27.08 -21.86 -15.16
C CYS A 240 -27.20 -23.28 -15.77
N ASN A 241 -28.36 -23.64 -16.31
CA ASN A 241 -28.55 -24.97 -16.94
C ASN A 241 -28.08 -25.02 -18.41
N GLY A 242 -27.73 -23.86 -18.98
CA GLY A 242 -27.36 -23.69 -20.38
C GLY A 242 -25.92 -23.21 -20.56
N ASN A 243 -25.72 -22.29 -21.50
CA ASN A 243 -24.42 -21.73 -21.81
C ASN A 243 -24.10 -20.57 -20.85
N VAL A 244 -23.19 -20.81 -19.90
CA VAL A 244 -22.70 -19.85 -18.91
C VAL A 244 -22.32 -18.51 -19.54
N LEU A 245 -21.66 -18.53 -20.70
CA LEU A 245 -21.21 -17.30 -21.37
C LEU A 245 -22.38 -16.47 -21.91
N ALA A 246 -23.46 -17.12 -22.33
CA ALA A 246 -24.66 -16.42 -22.76
C ALA A 246 -25.36 -15.74 -21.56
N ASP A 247 -25.39 -16.42 -20.41
CA ASP A 247 -25.95 -15.88 -19.18
C ASP A 247 -25.09 -14.73 -18.62
N ILE A 248 -23.75 -14.87 -18.63
CA ILE A 248 -22.81 -13.79 -18.31
C ILE A 248 -23.05 -12.58 -19.22
N ASN A 249 -23.12 -12.79 -20.54
CA ASN A 249 -23.40 -11.70 -21.49
C ASN A 249 -24.74 -11.00 -21.19
N ALA A 250 -25.79 -11.76 -20.82
CA ALA A 250 -27.09 -11.20 -20.48
C ALA A 250 -27.03 -10.35 -19.20
N VAL A 251 -26.31 -10.84 -18.17
CA VAL A 251 -26.09 -10.13 -16.91
C VAL A 251 -25.29 -8.85 -17.14
N PHE A 252 -24.15 -8.93 -17.83
CA PHE A 252 -23.28 -7.79 -18.10
C PHE A 252 -23.91 -6.75 -19.02
N LYS A 253 -24.86 -7.13 -19.89
CA LYS A 253 -25.63 -6.15 -20.67
C LYS A 253 -26.41 -5.17 -19.80
N GLN A 254 -26.80 -5.59 -18.58
CA GLN A 254 -27.54 -4.75 -17.65
C GLN A 254 -26.69 -4.23 -16.49
N LEU A 255 -25.87 -5.09 -15.88
CA LEU A 255 -25.06 -4.76 -14.71
C LEU A 255 -23.64 -4.31 -15.08
N GLY A 256 -23.26 -4.35 -16.36
CA GLY A 256 -21.98 -3.83 -16.83
C GLY A 256 -21.69 -2.40 -16.40
N PRO A 257 -22.64 -1.44 -16.50
CA PRO A 257 -22.42 -0.09 -15.99
C PRO A 257 -22.16 -0.01 -14.48
N VAL A 258 -22.70 -0.95 -13.69
CA VAL A 258 -22.38 -1.05 -12.26
C VAL A 258 -20.93 -1.49 -12.10
N MET A 259 -20.50 -2.53 -12.83
CA MET A 259 -19.13 -3.03 -12.77
C MET A 259 -18.10 -1.98 -13.23
N SER A 260 -18.38 -1.24 -14.32
CA SER A 260 -17.52 -0.15 -14.80
C SER A 260 -17.42 1.02 -13.83
N ASN A 261 -18.37 1.18 -12.91
CA ASN A 261 -18.26 2.22 -11.89
C ASN A 261 -17.16 1.92 -10.85
N TYR A 262 -16.89 0.64 -10.59
CA TYR A 262 -15.93 0.19 -9.60
C TYR A 262 -14.57 -0.18 -10.21
N ILE A 263 -14.55 -0.70 -11.43
CA ILE A 263 -13.30 -1.06 -12.12
C ILE A 263 -12.86 0.10 -13.02
N LYS A 264 -11.97 0.95 -12.51
CA LYS A 264 -11.45 2.15 -13.20
C LYS A 264 -9.93 2.26 -13.20
N SER A 265 -9.26 1.70 -12.21
CA SER A 265 -7.80 1.71 -12.05
C SER A 265 -7.24 0.31 -12.24
N GLU A 266 -5.94 0.21 -12.53
CA GLU A 266 -5.22 -1.07 -12.61
C GLU A 266 -5.38 -1.92 -11.33
N ASP A 267 -5.29 -1.29 -10.15
CA ASP A 267 -5.57 -1.94 -8.86
C ASP A 267 -6.97 -2.59 -8.83
N ALA A 268 -7.99 -1.89 -9.32
CA ALA A 268 -9.35 -2.42 -9.36
C ALA A 268 -9.52 -3.53 -10.41
N MET A 269 -8.74 -3.51 -11.49
CA MET A 269 -8.67 -4.59 -12.47
C MET A 269 -8.07 -5.85 -11.83
N LEU A 270 -7.01 -5.70 -11.03
CA LEU A 270 -6.43 -6.81 -10.26
C LEU A 270 -7.40 -7.35 -9.22
N ASP A 271 -8.13 -6.48 -8.49
CA ASP A 271 -9.19 -6.91 -7.55
C ASP A 271 -10.29 -7.71 -8.27
N CYS A 272 -10.66 -7.31 -9.49
CA CYS A 272 -11.60 -8.04 -10.34
C CYS A 272 -11.08 -9.43 -10.74
N LEU A 273 -9.81 -9.53 -11.13
CA LEU A 273 -9.18 -10.81 -11.50
C LEU A 273 -9.01 -11.74 -10.29
N LYS A 274 -8.67 -11.20 -9.12
CA LYS A 274 -8.66 -11.94 -7.85
C LYS A 274 -10.04 -12.46 -7.46
N ALA A 275 -11.10 -11.68 -7.72
CA ALA A 275 -12.47 -12.18 -7.54
C ALA A 275 -12.77 -13.37 -8.47
N LEU A 276 -12.32 -13.32 -9.72
CA LEU A 276 -12.48 -14.44 -10.66
C LEU A 276 -11.72 -15.70 -10.25
N GLU A 277 -10.56 -15.55 -9.63
CA GLU A 277 -9.79 -16.65 -9.05
C GLU A 277 -10.60 -17.38 -7.98
N ASP A 278 -11.21 -16.64 -7.05
CA ASP A 278 -12.07 -17.21 -6.01
C ASP A 278 -13.33 -17.89 -6.60
N ILE A 279 -13.95 -17.27 -7.63
CA ILE A 279 -15.10 -17.86 -8.34
C ILE A 279 -14.70 -19.13 -9.11
N TYR A 280 -13.47 -19.23 -9.62
CA TYR A 280 -12.98 -20.41 -10.32
C TYR A 280 -12.99 -21.65 -9.41
N ASP A 281 -12.71 -21.46 -8.13
CA ASP A 281 -12.79 -22.51 -7.13
C ASP A 281 -14.23 -22.84 -6.72
N GLU A 282 -15.11 -21.85 -6.64
CA GLU A 282 -16.51 -22.04 -6.23
C GLU A 282 -17.45 -22.61 -7.32
N ASN A 283 -17.25 -22.25 -8.60
CA ASN A 283 -18.20 -22.56 -9.67
C ASN A 283 -17.57 -23.39 -10.81
N PRO A 284 -17.85 -24.70 -10.89
CA PRO A 284 -17.31 -25.58 -11.94
C PRO A 284 -17.62 -25.13 -13.37
N LYS A 285 -18.76 -24.45 -13.60
CA LYS A 285 -19.16 -24.04 -14.94
C LYS A 285 -18.41 -22.79 -15.40
N VAL A 286 -18.09 -21.89 -14.48
CA VAL A 286 -17.17 -20.77 -14.72
C VAL A 286 -15.76 -21.30 -14.95
N ARG A 287 -15.33 -22.29 -14.15
CA ARG A 287 -14.04 -22.97 -14.29
C ARG A 287 -13.77 -23.46 -15.70
N GLU A 288 -14.72 -24.17 -16.31
CA GLU A 288 -14.61 -24.69 -17.68
C GLU A 288 -14.48 -23.60 -18.76
N LYS A 289 -14.86 -22.36 -18.45
CA LYS A 289 -14.91 -21.23 -19.38
C LYS A 289 -14.05 -20.05 -18.96
N ILE A 290 -13.17 -20.21 -17.96
CA ILE A 290 -12.44 -19.09 -17.35
C ILE A 290 -11.64 -18.27 -18.37
N SER A 291 -10.92 -18.92 -19.29
CA SER A 291 -10.18 -18.22 -20.35
C SER A 291 -11.09 -17.39 -21.27
N GLN A 292 -12.28 -17.88 -21.59
CA GLN A 292 -13.25 -17.15 -22.41
C GLN A 292 -13.90 -15.99 -21.63
N ILE A 293 -14.00 -16.12 -20.30
CA ILE A 293 -14.53 -15.08 -19.42
C ILE A 293 -13.51 -13.95 -19.24
N VAL A 294 -12.23 -14.28 -19.01
CA VAL A 294 -11.16 -13.27 -18.91
C VAL A 294 -11.02 -12.53 -20.24
N HIS A 295 -11.01 -13.23 -21.38
CA HIS A 295 -11.02 -12.60 -22.70
C HIS A 295 -12.26 -11.72 -22.91
N PHE A 296 -13.44 -12.13 -22.44
CA PHE A 296 -14.64 -11.31 -22.50
C PHE A 296 -14.52 -10.02 -21.67
N LEU A 297 -13.88 -10.06 -20.49
CA LEU A 297 -13.64 -8.87 -19.68
C LEU A 297 -12.64 -7.92 -20.35
N TYR A 298 -11.63 -8.47 -21.02
CA TYR A 298 -10.70 -7.72 -21.87
C TYR A 298 -11.43 -7.03 -23.03
N ASP A 299 -12.22 -7.77 -23.83
CA ASP A 299 -13.01 -7.25 -24.96
C ASP A 299 -14.03 -6.16 -24.58
N LYS A 300 -14.36 -6.07 -23.28
CA LYS A 300 -15.32 -5.11 -22.72
C LYS A 300 -14.66 -3.97 -21.97
N ASP A 301 -13.34 -3.85 -22.06
CA ASP A 301 -12.54 -2.81 -21.41
C ASP A 301 -12.69 -2.79 -19.87
N PHE A 302 -12.99 -3.95 -19.26
CA PHE A 302 -13.01 -4.07 -17.80
C PHE A 302 -11.62 -4.31 -17.23
N VAL A 303 -10.75 -5.00 -17.97
CA VAL A 303 -9.38 -5.31 -17.56
C VAL A 303 -8.45 -5.07 -18.75
N SER A 304 -7.26 -4.54 -18.49
CA SER A 304 -6.25 -4.33 -19.52
C SER A 304 -5.36 -5.57 -19.71
N GLU A 305 -4.58 -5.57 -20.78
CA GLU A 305 -3.58 -6.62 -21.01
C GLU A 305 -2.56 -6.68 -19.87
N GLU A 306 -2.04 -5.52 -19.46
CA GLU A 306 -1.03 -5.39 -18.40
C GLU A 306 -1.56 -5.96 -17.08
N ALA A 307 -2.83 -5.69 -16.74
CA ALA A 307 -3.46 -6.22 -15.53
C ALA A 307 -3.60 -7.75 -15.58
N ILE A 308 -3.93 -8.32 -16.75
CA ILE A 308 -4.05 -9.78 -16.91
C ILE A 308 -2.68 -10.46 -16.76
N LEU A 309 -1.64 -9.89 -17.38
CA LEU A 309 -0.28 -10.42 -17.29
C LEU A 309 0.26 -10.34 -15.87
N ALA A 310 0.11 -9.19 -15.21
CA ALA A 310 0.53 -8.99 -13.82
C ALA A 310 -0.17 -9.96 -12.86
N TRP A 311 -1.49 -10.13 -12.99
CA TRP A 311 -2.22 -11.12 -12.20
C TRP A 311 -1.74 -12.55 -12.44
N HIS A 312 -1.49 -12.95 -13.69
CA HIS A 312 -1.01 -14.30 -14.00
C HIS A 312 0.39 -14.58 -13.43
N GLU A 313 1.24 -13.56 -13.28
CA GLU A 313 2.54 -13.67 -12.61
C GLU A 313 2.41 -13.83 -11.10
N GLU A 314 1.42 -13.17 -10.46
CA GLU A 314 1.13 -13.30 -9.02
C GLU A 314 0.56 -14.67 -8.62
N LEU A 315 0.01 -15.44 -9.55
CA LEU A 315 -0.58 -16.76 -9.25
C LEU A 315 0.47 -17.75 -8.72
N ASP A 316 0.20 -18.34 -7.54
CA ASP A 316 1.03 -19.41 -6.98
C ASP A 316 1.18 -20.62 -7.94
N LEU A 317 2.40 -21.13 -8.05
CA LEU A 317 2.77 -22.18 -9.01
C LEU A 317 2.15 -23.54 -8.66
N GLU A 318 1.94 -23.84 -7.37
CA GLU A 318 1.45 -25.13 -6.91
C GLU A 318 -0.08 -25.11 -6.74
N GLN A 319 -0.62 -24.05 -6.13
CA GLN A 319 -2.06 -23.95 -5.83
C GLN A 319 -2.89 -23.68 -7.09
N HIS A 320 -2.40 -22.84 -8.01
CA HIS A 320 -3.16 -22.41 -9.19
C HIS A 320 -2.75 -23.10 -10.49
N GLU A 321 -2.08 -24.25 -10.43
CA GLU A 321 -1.60 -24.99 -11.63
C GLU A 321 -2.72 -25.21 -12.67
N SER A 322 -3.93 -25.56 -12.21
CA SER A 322 -5.07 -25.81 -13.10
C SER A 322 -5.61 -24.55 -13.77
N LEU A 323 -5.61 -23.43 -13.04
CA LEU A 323 -6.04 -22.12 -13.54
C LEU A 323 -5.04 -21.60 -14.56
N ARG A 324 -3.73 -21.64 -14.26
CA ARG A 324 -2.65 -21.24 -15.17
C ARG A 324 -2.69 -22.03 -16.48
N LYS A 325 -2.87 -23.35 -16.42
CA LYS A 325 -3.05 -24.19 -17.62
C LYS A 325 -4.27 -23.79 -18.45
N SER A 326 -5.36 -23.40 -17.79
CA SER A 326 -6.59 -22.98 -18.48
C SER A 326 -6.43 -21.63 -19.17
N LEU A 327 -5.58 -20.74 -18.63
CA LEU A 327 -5.29 -19.41 -19.17
C LEU A 327 -4.15 -19.39 -20.18
N GLN A 328 -3.31 -20.42 -20.24
CA GLN A 328 -2.07 -20.45 -21.03
C GLN A 328 -2.23 -19.91 -22.46
N LYS A 329 -3.25 -20.39 -23.21
CA LYS A 329 -3.48 -19.93 -24.60
C LYS A 329 -3.85 -18.45 -24.71
N LEU A 330 -4.53 -17.91 -23.70
CA LEU A 330 -4.90 -16.50 -23.65
C LEU A 330 -3.67 -15.65 -23.39
N ILE A 331 -2.82 -16.07 -22.44
CA ILE A 331 -1.58 -15.37 -22.11
C ILE A 331 -0.61 -15.37 -23.30
N GLU A 332 -0.44 -16.52 -23.97
CA GLU A 332 0.37 -16.62 -25.19
C GLU A 332 -0.15 -15.70 -26.30
N TRP A 333 -1.48 -15.55 -26.43
CA TRP A 333 -2.08 -14.67 -27.41
C TRP A 333 -1.87 -13.18 -27.09
N LEU A 334 -2.02 -12.78 -25.82
CA LEU A 334 -1.77 -11.40 -25.38
C LEU A 334 -0.30 -11.02 -25.64
N GLN A 335 0.65 -11.86 -25.19
CA GLN A 335 2.08 -11.61 -25.38
C GLN A 335 2.49 -11.49 -26.86
N GLN A 336 1.88 -12.27 -27.76
CA GLN A 336 2.14 -12.16 -29.20
C GLN A 336 1.56 -10.89 -29.81
N SER A 337 0.41 -10.41 -29.31
CA SER A 337 -0.20 -9.18 -29.79
C SER A 337 0.65 -7.94 -29.46
N SER A 338 1.38 -7.96 -28.35
CA SER A 338 2.28 -6.87 -27.95
C SER A 338 3.57 -6.80 -28.78
N GLU A 339 4.07 -7.93 -29.31
CA GLU A 339 5.33 -7.96 -30.09
C GLU A 339 5.17 -7.45 -31.54
N GLU A 340 3.95 -7.39 -32.08
CA GLU A 340 3.70 -6.89 -33.46
C GLU A 340 3.53 -5.36 -33.56
N GLU A 341 3.46 -4.62 -32.45
CA GLU A 341 3.28 -3.15 -32.45
C GLU A 341 4.61 -2.36 -32.35
N ASP A 342 5.75 -3.02 -32.11
CA ASP A 342 7.06 -2.39 -31.88
C ASP A 342 8.01 -2.42 -33.12
N ASP A 343 7.55 -2.88 -34.29
CA ASP A 343 8.41 -3.17 -35.47
C ASP A 343 8.16 -2.27 -36.70
N ASP A 344 7.54 -1.10 -36.54
CA ASP A 344 7.09 -0.22 -37.64
C ASP A 344 7.59 1.25 -37.56
N ASP A 345 8.79 1.50 -37.01
CA ASP A 345 9.45 2.82 -37.07
C ASP A 345 10.98 2.69 -37.16
N ASP A 346 11.50 2.35 -38.34
CA ASP A 346 12.79 2.84 -38.86
C ASP A 346 13.11 2.18 -40.22
N ASP A 347 12.72 2.82 -41.32
CA ASP A 347 13.51 2.90 -42.55
C ASP A 347 12.72 3.63 -43.64
N ASP A 348 13.03 4.91 -43.87
CA ASP A 348 13.10 5.52 -45.22
C ASP A 348 13.44 7.03 -45.13
N GLU A 349 14.73 7.35 -44.91
CA GLU A 349 15.32 8.59 -45.45
C GLU A 349 16.52 8.25 -46.35
N GLU A 350 16.22 7.76 -47.55
CA GLU A 350 17.16 7.71 -48.67
C GLU A 350 17.23 9.08 -49.40
N GLU A 351 18.44 9.64 -49.35
CA GLU A 351 19.13 10.46 -50.35
C GLU A 351 18.41 11.62 -51.06
N SER A 352 18.82 12.84 -50.68
CA SER A 352 19.09 13.90 -51.65
C SER A 352 20.27 14.78 -51.22
N ASP A 353 21.49 14.49 -51.71
CA ASP A 353 22.39 15.47 -52.38
C ASP A 353 23.67 14.84 -52.94
#